data_AF-A0A9E3CP99-F1
#
_entry.id   AF-A0A9E3CP99-F1
#
_cell.length_a   1.000
_cell.length_b   1.000
_cell.length_c   1.000
_cell.angle_alpha   90.00
_cell.angle_beta   90.00
_cell.angle_gamma   90.00
#
_symmetry.space_group_name_H-M   'P 1'
#
loop_
_entity.id
_entity.type
_entity.pdbx_description
1 polymer ?
#
loop_
_entity_poly.entity_id
_entity_poly.type
_entity_poly.pdbx_seq_one_letter_code
_entity_poly.pdbx_strand_id
1 'polypeptide(L)' 'MTGYAHGNIPIADHTGGGPDSVIAVYYRLDTARAMTAASFEPDGTEGSVEVACTRLLEHP' A
#
# COMPACT_ATOMS: atom_id res chain seq x y z
N MET A 1 5.45 -1.89 8.96
CA MET A 1 5.00 -0.84 9.90
C MET A 1 3.49 -1.02 10.12
N THR A 2 2.91 -0.40 11.15
CA THR A 2 1.44 -0.26 11.24
C THR A 2 1.12 1.22 11.29
N GLY A 3 0.12 1.66 10.54
CA GLY A 3 -0.18 3.06 10.38
C GLY A 3 -1.50 3.28 9.66
N TYR A 4 -1.65 4.47 9.08
CA TYR A 4 -2.82 4.85 8.29
C TYR A 4 -2.39 5.15 6.86
N ALA A 5 -3.10 4.54 5.90
CA ALA A 5 -2.99 4.89 4.49
C ALA A 5 -3.72 6.21 4.20
N HIS A 6 -3.64 6.67 2.95
CA HIS A 6 -4.52 7.73 2.46
C HIS A 6 -6.00 7.39 2.76
N GLY A 7 -6.81 8.38 3.12
CA GLY A 7 -8.20 8.15 3.55
C GLY A 7 -8.38 7.58 4.98
N ASN A 8 -7.31 7.58 5.80
CA ASN A 8 -7.35 7.15 7.21
C ASN A 8 -7.69 5.66 7.38
N ILE A 9 -7.28 4.82 6.43
CA ILE A 9 -7.46 3.37 6.48
C ILE A 9 -6.35 2.76 7.35
N PRO A 10 -6.68 2.08 8.46
CA PRO A 10 -5.66 1.44 9.27
C PRO A 10 -5.08 0.24 8.54
N ILE A 11 -3.76 0.23 8.38
CA ILE A 11 -3.03 -0.79 7.64
C ILE A 11 -1.82 -1.31 8.43
N ALA A 12 -1.47 -2.55 8.15
CA ALA A 12 -0.10 -3.04 8.30
C ALA A 12 0.57 -3.00 6.93
N ASP A 13 1.73 -2.38 6.83
CA ASP A 13 2.34 -2.03 5.56
C ASP A 13 3.84 -2.35 5.50
N HIS A 14 4.34 -2.46 4.28
CA HIS A 14 5.74 -2.35 3.97
C HIS A 14 5.91 -1.69 2.61
N THR A 15 6.56 -0.52 2.58
CA THR A 15 7.07 0.11 1.36
C THR A 15 8.59 -0.05 1.33
N GLY A 16 9.13 -0.46 0.19
CA GLY A 16 10.56 -0.66 -0.01
C GLY A 16 11.01 -0.13 -1.37
N GLY A 17 12.10 0.64 -1.38
CA GLY A 17 12.76 1.13 -2.60
C GLY A 17 14.03 0.34 -2.91
N GLY A 18 14.20 -0.02 -4.18
CA GLY A 18 15.46 -0.49 -4.78
C GLY A 18 16.00 0.53 -5.79
N PRO A 19 17.16 0.27 -6.42
CA PRO A 19 17.60 1.06 -7.57
C PRO A 19 16.48 1.09 -8.61
N ASP A 20 16.05 2.30 -8.97
CA ASP A 20 15.07 2.58 -10.02
C ASP A 20 13.72 1.85 -9.88
N SER A 21 13.34 1.47 -8.65
CA SER A 21 12.10 0.73 -8.44
C SER A 21 11.55 0.89 -7.03
N VAL A 22 10.23 0.83 -6.91
CA VAL A 22 9.55 0.87 -5.62
C VAL A 22 8.45 -0.19 -5.59
N ILE A 23 8.29 -0.83 -4.43
CA ILE A 23 7.20 -1.77 -4.14
C ILE A 23 6.54 -1.43 -2.80
N ALA A 24 5.22 -1.58 -2.73
CA ALA A 24 4.46 -1.51 -1.50
C ALA A 24 3.55 -2.74 -1.36
N VAL A 25 3.40 -3.24 -0.13
CA VAL A 25 2.47 -4.32 0.24
C VAL A 25 1.70 -3.92 1.48
N TYR A 26 0.37 -3.78 1.34
CA TYR A 26 -0.52 -3.25 2.37
C TYR A 26 -1.54 -4.32 2.77
N TYR A 27 -1.82 -4.43 4.06
CA TYR A 27 -2.86 -5.27 4.64
C TYR A 27 -3.81 -4.42 5.46
N ARG A 28 -5.11 -4.52 5.18
CA ARG A 28 -6.15 -3.72 5.84
C ARG A 28 -6.58 -4.33 7.18
N LEU A 29 -6.65 -3.51 8.24
CA LEU A 29 -6.84 -3.96 9.62
C LEU A 29 -8.27 -3.77 10.18
N ASP A 30 -9.07 -2.88 9.58
CA ASP A 30 -10.42 -2.53 10.06
C ASP A 30 -11.55 -3.42 9.50
N THR A 31 -11.22 -4.43 8.71
CA THR A 31 -12.24 -5.26 8.04
C THR A 31 -12.17 -6.70 8.51
N ALA A 32 -13.35 -7.30 8.76
CA ALA A 32 -13.45 -8.72 9.11
C ALA A 32 -12.97 -9.65 7.98
N ARG A 33 -12.97 -9.14 6.74
CA ARG A 33 -12.39 -9.79 5.56
C ARG A 33 -10.95 -9.36 5.40
N ALA A 34 -10.03 -10.32 5.29
CA ALA A 34 -8.64 -10.04 4.94
C ALA A 34 -8.56 -9.39 3.55
N MET A 35 -7.94 -8.21 3.47
CA MET A 35 -7.68 -7.51 2.21
C MET A 35 -6.22 -7.09 2.14
N THR A 36 -5.57 -7.51 1.06
CA THR A 36 -4.17 -7.17 0.75
C THR A 36 -4.09 -6.49 -0.60
N ALA A 37 -3.28 -5.46 -0.70
CA ALA A 37 -2.90 -4.85 -1.96
C ALA A 37 -1.37 -4.84 -2.10
N ALA A 38 -0.89 -5.00 -3.32
CA ALA A 38 0.51 -4.83 -3.65
C ALA A 38 0.62 -4.02 -4.94
N SER A 39 1.58 -3.11 -4.97
CA SER A 39 1.88 -2.30 -6.15
C SER A 39 3.39 -2.21 -6.33
N PHE A 40 3.81 -2.29 -7.57
CA PHE A 40 5.19 -2.16 -8.01
C PHE A 40 5.23 -1.13 -9.12
N GLU A 41 6.19 -0.22 -9.07
CA GLU A 41 6.39 0.76 -10.11
C GLU A 41 7.88 0.90 -10.45
N PRO A 42 8.27 0.65 -11.72
CA PRO A 42 9.60 0.99 -12.20
C PRO A 42 9.72 2.52 -12.31
N ASP A 43 10.87 3.06 -11.91
CA ASP A 43 11.16 4.49 -11.88
C ASP A 43 10.15 5.34 -11.05
N GLY A 44 9.35 4.66 -10.21
CA GLY A 44 8.29 5.26 -9.42
C GLY A 44 8.78 5.88 -8.12
N THR A 45 7.83 6.34 -7.32
CA THR A 45 8.08 6.90 -5.99
C THR A 45 7.39 6.05 -4.93
N GLU A 46 7.84 6.14 -3.68
CA GLU A 46 7.10 5.55 -2.54
C GLU A 46 5.64 6.04 -2.55
N GLY A 47 5.42 7.35 -2.68
CA GLY A 47 4.06 7.89 -2.69
C GLY A 47 3.16 7.34 -3.81
N SER A 48 3.70 6.99 -4.99
CA SER A 48 2.88 6.50 -6.10
C SER A 48 2.42 5.06 -5.90
N VAL A 49 3.29 4.16 -5.43
CA VAL A 49 2.89 2.77 -5.09
C VAL A 49 1.97 2.71 -3.87
N GLU A 50 2.13 3.62 -2.90
CA GLU A 50 1.26 3.71 -1.72
C GLU A 50 -0.16 4.17 -2.08
N VAL A 51 -0.28 5.16 -2.97
CA VAL A 51 -1.59 5.59 -3.51
C VAL A 51 -2.25 4.46 -4.30
N ALA A 52 -1.49 3.71 -5.10
CA ALA A 52 -2.02 2.58 -5.85
C ALA A 52 -2.55 1.47 -4.92
N CYS A 53 -1.77 1.09 -3.90
CA CYS A 53 -2.21 0.13 -2.88
C CYS A 53 -3.46 0.60 -2.15
N THR A 54 -3.54 1.87 -1.78
CA THR A 54 -4.69 2.42 -1.08
C THR A 54 -5.96 2.33 -1.92
N ARG A 55 -5.90 2.71 -3.21
CA ARG A 55 -7.03 2.62 -4.14
C ARG A 55 -7.55 1.19 -4.30
N LEU A 56 -6.65 0.20 -4.34
CA LEU A 56 -7.01 -1.22 -4.40
C LEU A 56 -7.71 -1.70 -3.11
N LEU A 57 -7.43 -1.08 -1.96
CA LEU A 57 -8.06 -1.40 -0.68
C LEU A 57 -9.37 -0.63 -0.42
N GLU A 58 -9.56 0.52 -1.06
CA GLU A 58 -10.80 1.32 -1.02
C GLU A 58 -11.88 0.75 -1.94
N HIS A 59 -11.48 0.18 -3.07
CA HIS A 59 -12.35 -0.38 -4.11
C HIS A 59 -11.97 -1.84 -4.42
N PRO A 60 -12.18 -2.77 -3.47
CA PRO A 60 -11.78 -4.17 -3.61
C PRO A 60 -12.58 -4.92 -4.69
#